data_AF-A0A7K2LXX3-F1
#
_entry.id   AF-A0A7K2LXX3-F1
#
_cell.length_a   1.000
_cell.length_b   1.000
_cell.length_c   1.000
_cell.angle_alpha   90.00
_cell.angle_beta   90.00
_cell.angle_gamma   90.00
#
_symmetry.space_group_name_H-M   'P 1'
#
loop_
_entity.id
_entity.type
_entity.pdbx_description
1 polymer ?
#
loop_
_entity_poly.entity_id
_entity_poly.type
_entity_poly.pdbx_seq_one_letter_code
_entity_poly.pdbx_strand_id
1 'polypeptide(L)'
;LAGHFKEARQALGDPDGRWGEGDPMPRRFTAEQLTALVEGAGLTVGAVHGVRVFADLVPGVLVDTEPGTLDALLELEVAAAELPAFHSVATQLHVLGETPAAAEA
;
A
#
# COMPACT_ATOMS: atom_id res chain seq x y z
N LEU A 1 -12.43 -5.58 -4.13
CA LEU A 1 -13.31 -6.26 -5.12
C LEU A 1 -14.35 -7.08 -4.36
N ALA A 2 -15.43 -6.45 -3.92
CA ALA A 2 -16.46 -7.03 -3.04
C ALA A 2 -17.35 -8.06 -3.77
N GLY A 3 -16.78 -9.16 -4.26
CA GLY A 3 -17.47 -10.16 -5.09
C GLY A 3 -17.44 -9.88 -6.60
N HIS A 4 -16.80 -8.79 -7.02
CA HIS A 4 -16.62 -8.38 -8.42
C HIS A 4 -15.51 -9.17 -9.12
N PHE A 5 -15.71 -10.47 -9.35
CA PHE A 5 -14.64 -11.37 -9.82
C PHE A 5 -14.17 -11.09 -11.25
N LYS A 6 -15.03 -10.54 -12.11
CA LYS A 6 -14.67 -10.21 -13.50
C LYS A 6 -13.69 -9.04 -13.53
N GLU A 7 -14.03 -7.99 -12.80
CA GLU A 7 -13.22 -6.80 -12.56
C GLU A 7 -11.90 -7.18 -11.89
N ALA A 8 -11.94 -8.12 -10.93
CA ALA A 8 -10.75 -8.63 -10.26
C ALA A 8 -9.78 -9.29 -11.24
N ARG A 9 -10.30 -10.21 -12.06
CA ARG A 9 -9.51 -10.90 -13.07
C ARG A 9 -8.97 -9.95 -14.13
N GLN A 10 -9.72 -8.92 -14.49
CA GLN A 10 -9.25 -7.89 -15.41
C GLN A 10 -8.06 -7.11 -14.81
N ALA A 11 -8.16 -6.67 -13.56
CA ALA A 11 -7.08 -5.95 -12.89
C ALA A 11 -5.78 -6.76 -12.79
N LEU A 12 -5.86 -8.10 -12.68
CA LEU A 12 -4.68 -8.97 -12.67
C LEU A 12 -3.91 -9.01 -14.00
N GLY A 13 -4.58 -8.75 -15.12
CA GLY A 13 -3.98 -8.78 -16.46
C GLY A 13 -3.72 -7.42 -17.08
N ASP A 14 -4.27 -6.35 -16.50
CA ASP A 14 -4.09 -4.97 -16.99
C ASP A 14 -2.71 -4.44 -16.55
N PRO A 15 -1.87 -3.91 -17.47
CA PRO A 15 -0.53 -3.45 -17.14
C PRO A 15 -0.49 -2.24 -16.19
N ASP A 16 -1.60 -1.49 -16.12
CA ASP A 16 -1.78 -0.38 -15.19
C ASP A 16 -2.60 -0.80 -13.95
N GLY A 17 -2.95 -2.08 -13.82
CA GLY A 17 -3.73 -2.61 -12.71
C GLY A 17 -5.16 -2.07 -12.64
N ARG A 18 -5.72 -1.64 -13.77
CA ARG A 18 -7.10 -1.14 -13.86
C ARG A 18 -8.11 -2.26 -14.01
N TRP A 19 -9.29 -2.09 -13.44
CA TRP A 19 -10.39 -3.05 -13.56
C TRP A 19 -11.38 -2.76 -14.69
N GLY A 20 -11.13 -1.74 -15.53
CA GLY A 20 -11.98 -1.35 -16.66
C GLY A 20 -12.16 0.15 -16.84
N GLU A 21 -13.02 0.56 -17.78
CA GLU A 21 -13.28 1.98 -18.09
C GLU A 21 -13.86 2.77 -16.90
N GLY A 22 -14.58 2.10 -16.00
CA GLY A 22 -15.13 2.68 -14.78
C GLY A 22 -14.15 2.74 -13.61
N ASP A 23 -12.87 2.42 -13.82
CA ASP A 23 -11.88 2.53 -12.75
C ASP A 23 -11.53 3.99 -12.47
N PRO A 24 -11.78 4.50 -11.24
CA PRO A 24 -11.40 5.86 -10.90
C PRO A 24 -9.88 6.03 -10.78
N MET A 25 -9.15 4.93 -10.60
CA MET A 25 -7.71 4.97 -10.45
C MET A 25 -7.03 4.82 -11.81
N PRO A 26 -6.22 5.79 -12.26
CA PRO A 26 -5.54 5.70 -13.55
C PRO A 26 -4.49 4.58 -13.58
N ARG A 27 -3.89 4.26 -12.42
CA ARG A 27 -2.89 3.19 -12.29
C ARG A 27 -2.71 2.72 -10.84
N ARG A 28 -2.44 1.43 -10.65
CA ARG A 28 -1.98 0.84 -9.38
C ARG A 28 -0.54 0.36 -9.51
N PHE A 29 0.21 0.45 -8.43
CA PHE A 29 1.63 0.06 -8.38
C PHE A 29 1.85 -1.07 -7.39
N THR A 30 2.73 -1.99 -7.76
CA THR A 30 3.43 -2.88 -6.83
C THR A 30 4.53 -2.12 -6.08
N ALA A 31 5.03 -2.68 -4.98
CA ALA A 31 6.15 -2.10 -4.25
C ALA A 31 7.37 -1.94 -5.17
N GLU A 32 7.67 -2.96 -5.98
CA GLU A 32 8.79 -2.97 -6.91
C GLU A 32 8.66 -1.88 -7.97
N GLN A 33 7.46 -1.69 -8.54
CA GLN A 33 7.22 -0.63 -9.52
C GLN A 33 7.35 0.76 -8.91
N LEU A 34 6.86 0.95 -7.67
CA LEU A 34 6.94 2.24 -6.99
C LEU A 34 8.38 2.58 -6.59
N THR A 35 9.14 1.61 -6.08
CA THR A 35 10.58 1.72 -5.84
C THR A 35 11.32 2.11 -7.11
N ALA A 36 11.09 1.40 -8.22
CA ALA A 36 11.74 1.70 -9.50
C ALA A 36 11.40 3.12 -10.03
N LEU A 37 10.18 3.61 -9.78
CA LEU A 37 9.81 4.98 -10.13
C LEU A 37 10.57 6.02 -9.32
N VAL A 38 10.71 5.80 -8.01
CA VAL A 38 11.45 6.70 -7.12
C VAL A 38 12.94 6.72 -7.49
N GLU A 39 13.54 5.56 -7.73
CA GLU A 39 14.92 5.43 -8.19
C GLU A 39 15.13 6.06 -9.58
N GLY A 40 14.19 5.84 -10.50
CA GLY A 40 14.20 6.46 -11.83
C GLY A 40 14.11 7.98 -11.80
N ALA A 41 13.60 8.57 -10.71
CA ALA A 41 13.59 10.01 -10.47
C ALA A 41 14.90 10.54 -9.85
N GLY A 42 15.90 9.68 -9.63
CA GLY A 42 17.19 10.05 -9.05
C GLY A 42 17.21 10.13 -7.52
N LEU A 43 16.19 9.59 -6.86
CA LEU A 43 16.10 9.50 -5.39
C LEU A 43 16.57 8.12 -4.93
N THR A 44 17.07 8.01 -3.71
CA THR A 44 17.30 6.72 -3.04
C THR A 44 16.08 6.36 -2.22
N VAL A 45 15.61 5.11 -2.29
CA VAL A 45 14.50 4.66 -1.45
C VAL A 45 15.00 4.40 -0.03
N GLY A 46 14.50 5.18 0.93
CA GLY A 46 14.83 5.04 2.35
C GLY A 46 13.94 4.01 3.04
N ALA A 47 12.62 4.06 2.77
CA ALA A 47 11.66 3.14 3.36
C ALA A 47 10.45 2.90 2.46
N VAL A 48 9.85 1.72 2.60
CA VAL A 48 8.56 1.34 2.00
C VAL A 48 7.67 0.84 3.13
N HIS A 49 6.47 1.41 3.24
CA HIS A 49 5.51 1.06 4.27
C HIS A 49 4.18 0.60 3.68
N GLY A 50 3.65 -0.50 4.20
CA GLY A 50 2.24 -0.86 4.04
C GLY A 50 1.35 0.07 4.86
N VAL A 51 0.27 0.58 4.26
CA VAL A 51 -0.71 1.44 4.92
C VAL A 51 -2.08 0.77 4.88
N ARG A 52 -2.74 0.71 6.05
CA ARG A 52 -4.03 0.02 6.26
C ARG A 52 -3.94 -1.45 5.88
N VAL A 53 -3.01 -2.18 6.49
CA VAL A 53 -2.80 -3.62 6.29
C VAL A 53 -4.01 -4.41 6.82
N PHE A 54 -4.57 -3.99 7.95
CA PHE A 54 -5.65 -4.69 8.66
C PHE A 54 -6.93 -3.86 8.78
N ALA A 55 -6.84 -2.52 8.75
CA ALA A 55 -7.96 -1.62 8.97
C ALA A 55 -9.15 -1.86 8.01
N ASP A 56 -8.87 -2.34 6.79
CA ASP A 56 -9.91 -2.68 5.81
C ASP A 56 -10.44 -4.12 5.94
N LEU A 57 -9.78 -4.95 6.74
CA LEU A 57 -10.12 -6.35 6.98
C LEU A 57 -10.87 -6.56 8.30
N VAL A 58 -10.67 -5.66 9.27
CA VAL A 58 -11.36 -5.72 10.57
C VAL A 58 -12.77 -5.13 10.44
N PRO A 59 -13.83 -5.88 10.80
CA PRO A 59 -15.18 -5.36 10.87
C PRO A 59 -15.28 -4.14 11.79
N GLY A 60 -15.79 -3.01 11.28
CA GLY A 60 -15.89 -1.76 12.06
C GLY A 60 -16.64 -1.91 13.38
N VAL A 61 -17.65 -2.79 13.44
CA VAL A 61 -18.40 -3.08 14.67
C VAL A 61 -17.52 -3.56 15.83
N LEU A 62 -16.41 -4.27 15.55
CA LEU A 62 -15.49 -4.74 16.60
C LEU A 62 -14.67 -3.59 17.19
N VAL A 63 -14.33 -2.60 16.36
CA VAL A 63 -13.55 -1.43 16.78
C VAL A 63 -14.43 -0.46 17.59
N ASP A 64 -15.72 -0.37 17.27
CA ASP A 64 -16.65 0.56 17.91
C ASP A 64 -17.18 0.08 19.28
N THR A 65 -17.16 -1.24 19.55
CA THR A 65 -17.79 -1.81 20.76
C THR A 65 -16.83 -2.08 21.91
N GLU A 66 -15.53 -2.22 21.66
CA GLU A 66 -14.54 -2.61 22.66
C GLU A 66 -13.55 -1.47 22.95
N PRO A 67 -13.49 -0.95 24.19
CA PRO A 67 -12.53 0.09 24.56
C PRO A 67 -11.09 -0.37 24.33
N GLY A 68 -10.29 0.46 23.66
CA GLY A 68 -8.86 0.17 23.39
C GLY A 68 -8.59 -0.65 22.14
N THR A 69 -9.62 -1.18 21.47
CA THR A 69 -9.45 -1.96 20.23
C THR A 69 -8.89 -1.13 19.09
N LEU A 70 -9.24 0.17 19.03
CA LEU A 70 -8.64 1.09 18.06
C LEU A 70 -7.13 1.27 18.28
N ASP A 71 -6.69 1.43 19.53
CA ASP A 71 -5.28 1.59 19.87
C ASP A 71 -4.49 0.30 19.57
N ALA A 72 -5.05 -0.86 19.92
CA ALA A 72 -4.47 -2.17 19.58
C ALA A 72 -4.35 -2.39 18.07
N LEU A 73 -5.36 -1.98 17.29
CA LEU A 73 -5.30 -2.02 15.83
C LEU A 73 -4.20 -1.09 15.28
N LEU A 74 -4.07 0.11 15.85
CA LEU A 74 -3.04 1.05 15.45
C LEU A 74 -1.62 0.51 15.74
N GLU A 75 -1.40 -0.07 16.92
CA GLU A 75 -0.12 -0.71 17.27
C GLU A 75 0.22 -1.84 16.30
N LEU A 76 -0.76 -2.67 15.94
CA LEU A 76 -0.59 -3.74 14.96
C LEU A 76 -0.27 -3.21 13.56
N GLU A 77 -0.96 -2.15 13.12
CA GLU A 77 -0.70 -1.48 11.84
C GLU A 77 0.72 -0.93 11.77
N VAL A 78 1.19 -0.24 12.82
CA VAL A 78 2.56 0.28 12.89
C VAL A 78 3.58 -0.86 12.81
N ALA A 79 3.36 -1.96 13.54
CA ALA A 79 4.26 -3.11 13.53
C ALA A 79 4.31 -3.81 12.16
N ALA A 80 3.19 -3.86 11.43
CA ALA A 80 3.13 -4.49 10.11
C ALA A 80 3.60 -3.58 8.97
N ALA A 81 3.53 -2.26 9.14
CA ALA A 81 3.85 -1.30 8.10
C ALA A 81 5.25 -1.50 7.51
N GLU A 82 6.26 -1.79 8.35
CA GLU A 82 7.65 -1.97 7.91
C GLU A 82 7.98 -3.36 7.35
N LEU A 83 7.06 -4.32 7.44
CA LEU A 83 7.33 -5.72 7.09
C LEU A 83 7.01 -5.98 5.61
N PRO A 84 8.01 -6.31 4.76
CA PRO A 84 7.79 -6.46 3.32
C PRO A 84 6.74 -7.53 2.95
N ALA A 85 6.59 -8.54 3.81
CA ALA A 85 5.60 -9.60 3.63
C ALA A 85 4.14 -9.06 3.58
N PHE A 86 3.87 -7.91 4.20
CA PHE A 86 2.53 -7.33 4.27
C PHE A 86 2.25 -6.28 3.19
N HIS A 87 3.26 -5.85 2.41
CA HIS A 87 3.07 -4.85 1.34
C HIS A 87 2.04 -5.28 0.30
N SER A 88 1.98 -6.57 -0.02
CA SER A 88 1.07 -7.12 -1.05
C SER A 88 -0.41 -7.11 -0.64
N VAL A 89 -0.70 -7.04 0.66
CA VAL A 89 -2.06 -7.03 1.20
C VAL A 89 -2.47 -5.66 1.74
N ALA A 90 -1.53 -4.72 1.86
CA ALA A 90 -1.81 -3.36 2.24
C ALA A 90 -2.72 -2.67 1.21
N THR A 91 -3.71 -1.91 1.67
CA THR A 91 -4.59 -1.14 0.80
C THR A 91 -3.81 -0.05 0.04
N GLN A 92 -2.75 0.47 0.64
CA GLN A 92 -1.87 1.48 0.04
C GLN A 92 -0.40 1.21 0.40
N LEU A 93 0.50 1.75 -0.41
CA LEU A 93 1.94 1.78 -0.15
C LEU A 93 2.42 3.21 0.00
N HIS A 94 3.29 3.46 0.97
CA HIS A 94 3.98 4.72 1.16
C HIS A 94 5.47 4.51 1.00
N VAL A 95 6.09 5.23 0.06
CA VAL A 95 7.53 5.15 -0.22
C VAL A 95 8.18 6.48 0.11
N LEU A 96 9.21 6.44 0.95
CA LEU A 96 10.05 7.59 1.24
C LEU A 96 11.25 7.58 0.30
N GLY A 97 11.32 8.58 -0.57
CA GLY A 97 12.50 8.87 -1.39
C GLY A 97 13.36 9.95 -0.75
N GLU A 98 14.66 9.71 -0.72
CA GLU A 98 15.67 10.63 -0.20
C GLU A 98 16.48 11.20 -1.36
N THR A 99 16.77 12.50 -1.33
CA THR A 99 17.72 13.07 -2.27
C THR A 99 19.12 12.57 -1.90
N PRO A 100 19.90 12.05 -2.86
CA PRO A 100 21.28 11.69 -2.59
C PRO A 100 21.98 12.89 -1.97
N ALA A 101 22.66 12.69 -0.84
CA ALA A 101 23.48 13.75 -0.27
C ALA A 101 24.45 14.21 -1.37
N ALA A 102 24.50 15.52 -1.63
CA ALA A 102 25.54 16.08 -2.48
C ALA A 102 26.86 15.62 -1.86
N ALA A 103 27.63 14.81 -2.59
CA ALA A 103 28.95 14.40 -2.15
C ALA A 103 29.71 15.68 -1.79
N GLU A 104 29.97 15.89 -0.50
CA GLU A 104 30.83 16.97 -0.03
C GLU A 104 32.19 16.77 -0.72
N ALA A 105 32.48 17.67 -1.66
CA ALA A 105 33.71 17.71 -2.44
C ALA A 105 34.78 18.53 -1.71
#